data_AF-A0A7L2P9S3-F1
#
_entry.id   AF-A0A7L2P9S3-F1
#
_cell.length_a   1.000
_cell.length_b   1.000
_cell.length_c   1.000
_cell.angle_alpha   90.00
_cell.angle_beta   90.00
_cell.angle_gamma   90.00
#
_symmetry.space_group_name_H-M   'P 1'
#
loop_
_entity.id
_entity.type
_entity.pdbx_description
1 polymer ?
#
loop_
_entity_poly.entity_id
_entity_poly.type
_entity_poly.pdbx_seq_one_letter_code
_entity_poly.pdbx_strand_id
1 'polypeptide(L)'
;GISSYADSPQKAGKSLEPCLNWAQNEIPAEQHSQTPLYLGATASMRQLNLTHPILSDSLLAALTGTLKSSPFNFQGAQILSSPEEEAFNWVAVNYVLENFFKYDWRGQLVPSRKGMAGVLSMGGTSAQLTSELEEEKQGPKEGVRLQLYGQTHRVHTRQCPCHGTEQLRSRLLSVLIQV
;
A
#
# COMPACT_ATOMS: atom_id res chain seq x y z
N GLY A 1 -0.78 0.51 14.50
CA GLY A 1 -0.87 -0.47 13.39
C GLY A 1 -0.46 -1.83 13.89
N ILE A 2 -0.61 -2.91 13.11
CA ILE A 2 -0.39 -4.29 13.58
C ILE A 2 0.97 -4.54 14.26
N SER A 3 2.01 -3.82 13.84
CA SER A 3 3.36 -3.89 14.42
C SER A 3 3.44 -3.53 15.92
N SER A 4 2.47 -2.78 16.46
CA SER A 4 2.39 -2.49 17.91
C SER A 4 1.99 -3.69 18.75
N TYR A 5 1.59 -4.81 18.13
CA TYR A 5 1.24 -6.06 18.80
C TYR A 5 2.37 -7.10 18.69
N ALA A 6 3.61 -6.69 18.42
CA ALA A 6 4.76 -7.61 18.30
C ALA A 6 4.89 -8.55 19.50
N ASP A 7 4.67 -8.06 20.72
CA ASP A 7 4.74 -8.84 21.97
C ASP A 7 3.44 -9.62 22.27
N SER A 8 2.39 -9.46 21.47
CA SER A 8 1.11 -10.14 21.64
C SER A 8 0.42 -10.42 20.30
N PRO A 9 0.97 -11.31 19.44
CA PRO A 9 0.46 -11.59 18.10
C PRO A 9 -1.04 -11.92 18.03
N GLN A 10 -1.56 -12.63 19.02
CA GLN A 10 -2.98 -13.02 19.08
C GLN A 10 -3.91 -11.80 19.19
N LYS A 11 -3.46 -10.72 19.83
CA LYS A 11 -4.23 -9.46 19.90
C LYS A 11 -4.29 -8.76 18.55
N ALA A 12 -3.29 -8.94 17.70
CA ALA A 12 -3.28 -8.37 16.35
C ALA A 12 -4.39 -8.99 15.49
N GLY A 13 -4.53 -10.31 15.53
CA GLY A 13 -5.65 -11.01 14.86
C GLY A 13 -7.00 -10.48 15.34
N LYS A 14 -7.22 -10.49 16.67
CA LYS A 14 -8.47 -9.97 17.27
C LYS A 14 -8.77 -8.51 16.91
N SER A 15 -7.75 -7.68 16.71
CA SER A 15 -7.95 -6.28 16.31
C SER A 15 -8.63 -6.13 14.94
N LEU A 16 -8.61 -7.17 14.09
CA LEU A 16 -9.27 -7.17 12.78
C LEU A 16 -10.73 -7.61 12.83
N GLU A 17 -11.16 -8.31 13.89
CA GLU A 17 -12.51 -8.89 13.98
C GLU A 17 -13.63 -7.85 13.80
N PRO A 18 -13.57 -6.63 14.38
CA PRO A 18 -14.62 -5.63 14.16
C PRO A 18 -14.78 -5.25 12.68
N CYS A 19 -13.66 -5.06 11.95
CA CYS A 19 -13.68 -4.71 10.53
C CYS A 19 -14.15 -5.88 9.65
N LEU A 20 -13.74 -7.11 9.99
CA LEU A 20 -14.16 -8.32 9.28
C LEU A 20 -15.66 -8.60 9.48
N ASN A 21 -16.19 -8.36 10.68
CA ASN A 21 -17.61 -8.50 10.97
C ASN A 21 -18.42 -7.43 10.23
N TRP A 22 -17.93 -6.19 10.19
CA TRP A 22 -18.54 -5.14 9.38
C TRP A 22 -18.57 -5.54 7.89
N ALA A 23 -17.44 -5.98 7.32
CA ALA A 23 -17.37 -6.41 5.92
C ALA A 23 -18.33 -7.58 5.61
N GLN A 24 -18.50 -8.52 6.55
CA GLN A 24 -19.45 -9.63 6.40
C GLN A 24 -20.91 -9.16 6.34
N ASN A 25 -21.24 -8.08 7.03
CA ASN A 25 -22.59 -7.51 7.01
C ASN A 25 -22.87 -6.68 5.76
N GLU A 26 -21.84 -6.04 5.19
CA GLU A 26 -21.98 -5.20 3.98
C GLU A 26 -22.00 -6.03 2.69
N ILE A 27 -21.26 -7.13 2.63
CA ILE A 27 -21.17 -7.97 1.44
C ILE A 27 -22.29 -9.03 1.50
N PRO A 28 -23.05 -9.24 0.41
CA PRO A 28 -24.05 -10.30 0.35
C PRO A 28 -23.47 -11.68 0.68
N ALA A 29 -24.19 -12.48 1.47
CA ALA A 29 -23.71 -13.77 1.98
C ALA A 29 -23.29 -14.74 0.85
N GLU A 30 -23.99 -14.70 -0.29
CA GLU A 30 -23.71 -15.53 -1.46
C GLU A 30 -22.37 -15.17 -2.14
N GLN A 31 -21.86 -13.96 -1.89
CA GLN A 31 -20.62 -13.44 -2.47
C GLN A 31 -19.41 -13.60 -1.55
N HIS A 32 -19.60 -13.96 -0.27
CA HIS A 32 -18.50 -14.05 0.70
C HIS A 32 -17.38 -14.97 0.20
N SER A 33 -17.72 -16.19 -0.19
CA SER A 33 -16.74 -17.21 -0.63
C SER A 33 -16.00 -16.86 -1.92
N GLN A 34 -16.50 -15.90 -2.71
CA GLN A 34 -15.87 -15.44 -3.95
C GLN A 34 -15.12 -14.11 -3.76
N THR A 35 -15.35 -13.40 -2.67
CA THR A 35 -14.72 -12.11 -2.40
C THR A 35 -13.27 -12.33 -1.96
N PRO A 36 -12.28 -11.86 -2.73
CA PRO A 36 -10.88 -12.06 -2.38
C PRO A 36 -10.45 -11.11 -1.25
N LEU A 37 -9.74 -11.66 -0.26
CA LEU A 37 -9.25 -10.92 0.90
C LEU A 37 -7.72 -10.96 0.95
N TYR A 38 -7.10 -9.79 1.02
CA TYR A 38 -5.65 -9.61 1.08
C TYR A 38 -5.27 -8.77 2.29
N LEU A 39 -4.08 -9.03 2.87
CA LEU A 39 -3.46 -8.15 3.85
C LEU A 39 -2.08 -7.69 3.32
N GLY A 40 -1.94 -6.38 3.12
CA GLY A 40 -0.66 -5.75 2.80
C GLY A 40 -0.13 -4.98 3.99
N ALA A 41 1.01 -5.41 4.53
CA ALA A 41 1.70 -4.70 5.60
C ALA A 41 2.85 -3.86 5.05
N THR A 42 3.05 -2.67 5.60
CA THR A 42 3.95 -1.66 5.01
C THR A 42 5.14 -1.33 5.94
N ALA A 43 5.60 -0.08 5.94
CA ALA A 43 6.86 0.39 6.57
C ALA A 43 7.11 -0.16 7.98
N SER A 44 6.10 -0.12 8.85
CA SER A 44 6.27 -0.55 10.24
C SER A 44 6.54 -2.06 10.38
N MET A 45 5.98 -2.89 9.50
CA MET A 45 6.25 -4.33 9.49
C MET A 45 7.58 -4.65 8.82
N ARG A 46 7.99 -3.87 7.80
CA ARG A 46 9.35 -3.95 7.26
C ARG A 46 10.40 -3.73 8.36
N GLN A 47 10.20 -2.68 9.17
CA GLN A 47 11.09 -2.39 10.31
C GLN A 47 11.07 -3.51 11.36
N LEU A 48 9.89 -4.03 11.71
CA LEU A 48 9.79 -5.14 12.66
C LEU A 48 10.50 -6.39 12.12
N ASN A 49 10.35 -6.70 10.83
CA ASN A 49 10.99 -7.85 10.21
C ASN A 49 12.53 -7.75 10.22
N LEU A 50 13.08 -6.54 10.05
CA LEU A 50 14.52 -6.30 10.12
C LEU A 50 15.08 -6.37 11.54
N THR A 51 14.30 -5.96 12.54
CA THR A 51 14.77 -5.87 13.94
C THR A 51 14.46 -7.14 14.75
N HIS A 52 13.29 -7.74 14.53
CA HIS A 52 12.77 -8.90 15.25
C HIS A 52 12.00 -9.83 14.29
N PRO A 53 12.70 -10.55 13.39
CA PRO A 53 12.07 -11.38 12.35
C PRO A 53 11.12 -12.44 12.93
N ILE A 54 11.49 -13.09 14.04
CA ILE A 54 10.65 -14.10 14.69
C ILE A 54 9.30 -13.52 15.17
N LEU A 55 9.32 -12.29 15.71
CA LEU A 55 8.08 -11.62 16.13
C LEU A 55 7.24 -11.20 14.92
N SER A 56 7.89 -10.72 13.84
CA SER A 56 7.23 -10.40 12.58
C SER A 56 6.51 -11.61 11.99
N ASP A 57 7.18 -12.77 11.93
CA ASP A 57 6.61 -14.01 11.41
C ASP A 57 5.45 -14.52 12.28
N SER A 58 5.62 -14.48 13.61
CA SER A 58 4.56 -14.86 14.56
C SER A 58 3.33 -13.98 14.40
N LEU A 59 3.53 -12.68 14.21
CA LEU A 59 2.48 -11.70 13.98
C LEU A 59 1.74 -11.93 12.66
N LEU A 60 2.46 -12.15 11.56
CA LEU A 60 1.86 -12.50 10.27
C LEU A 60 1.09 -13.82 10.32
N ALA A 61 1.60 -14.82 11.05
CA ALA A 61 0.93 -16.10 11.24
C ALA A 61 -0.39 -15.94 12.01
N ALA A 62 -0.39 -15.15 13.09
CA ALA A 62 -1.61 -14.86 13.86
C ALA A 62 -2.67 -14.14 13.01
N LEU A 63 -2.26 -13.12 12.25
CA LEU A 63 -3.15 -12.40 11.32
C LEU A 63 -3.70 -13.33 10.23
N THR A 64 -2.84 -14.18 9.66
CA THR A 64 -3.23 -15.19 8.67
C THR A 64 -4.26 -16.15 9.23
N GLY A 65 -4.11 -16.61 10.47
CA GLY A 65 -5.08 -17.46 11.15
C GLY A 65 -6.46 -16.80 11.25
N THR A 66 -6.51 -15.53 11.69
CA THR A 66 -7.76 -14.78 11.77
C THR A 66 -8.40 -14.56 10.40
N LEU A 67 -7.62 -14.14 9.40
CA LEU A 67 -8.15 -13.87 8.05
C LEU A 67 -8.67 -15.13 7.37
N LYS A 68 -7.99 -16.28 7.55
CA LYS A 68 -8.45 -17.59 7.06
C LYS A 68 -9.72 -18.09 7.74
N SER A 69 -9.99 -17.65 8.96
CA SER A 69 -11.23 -18.01 9.68
C SER A 69 -12.45 -17.19 9.23
N SER A 70 -12.24 -16.11 8.46
CA SER A 70 -13.33 -15.33 7.88
C SER A 70 -14.00 -16.10 6.71
N PRO A 71 -15.25 -15.78 6.34
CA PRO A 71 -15.95 -16.45 5.23
C PRO A 71 -15.44 -16.01 3.84
N PHE A 72 -14.48 -15.08 3.79
CA PHE A 72 -13.93 -14.54 2.55
C PHE A 72 -12.85 -15.45 1.95
N ASN A 73 -12.63 -15.31 0.66
CA ASN A 73 -11.57 -16.01 -0.05
C ASN A 73 -10.19 -15.38 0.27
N PHE A 74 -9.56 -15.81 1.35
CA PHE A 74 -8.25 -15.29 1.75
C PHE A 74 -7.14 -15.70 0.76
N GLN A 75 -6.48 -14.71 0.18
CA GLN A 75 -5.47 -14.88 -0.85
C GLN A 75 -4.03 -14.73 -0.34
N GLY A 76 -3.82 -14.02 0.76
CA GLY A 76 -2.49 -13.91 1.36
C GLY A 76 -2.31 -12.68 2.26
N ALA A 77 -1.29 -12.79 3.11
CA ALA A 77 -0.77 -11.71 3.93
C ALA A 77 0.71 -11.53 3.62
N GLN A 78 1.12 -10.33 3.22
CA GLN A 78 2.49 -10.05 2.80
C GLN A 78 2.99 -8.70 3.32
N ILE A 79 4.30 -8.61 3.58
CA ILE A 79 4.98 -7.34 3.82
C ILE A 79 5.38 -6.79 2.45
N LEU A 80 4.76 -5.70 2.04
CA LEU A 80 5.07 -5.02 0.79
C LEU A 80 6.44 -4.36 0.90
N SER A 81 7.23 -4.41 -0.17
CA SER A 81 8.39 -3.53 -0.32
C SER A 81 7.93 -2.08 -0.52
N SER A 82 8.83 -1.11 -0.26
CA SER A 82 8.49 0.30 -0.50
C SER A 82 8.17 0.61 -1.96
N PRO A 83 8.88 0.06 -2.97
CA PRO A 83 8.54 0.28 -4.37
C PRO A 83 7.17 -0.30 -4.75
N GLU A 84 6.80 -1.48 -4.24
CA GLU A 84 5.49 -2.09 -4.51
C GLU A 84 4.35 -1.27 -3.91
N GLU A 85 4.46 -0.87 -2.65
CA GLU A 85 3.48 -0.03 -1.94
C GLU A 85 3.18 1.24 -2.74
N GLU A 86 4.22 1.96 -3.16
CA GLU A 86 4.03 3.20 -3.91
C GLU A 86 3.59 2.99 -5.36
N ALA A 87 4.03 1.90 -6.01
CA ALA A 87 3.53 1.54 -7.34
C ALA A 87 2.02 1.25 -7.30
N PHE A 88 1.53 0.53 -6.29
CA PHE A 88 0.09 0.30 -6.11
C PHE A 88 -0.68 1.60 -5.88
N ASN A 89 -0.15 2.52 -5.07
CA ASN A 89 -0.75 3.85 -4.89
C ASN A 89 -0.83 4.62 -6.22
N TRP A 90 0.24 4.61 -7.00
CA TRP A 90 0.28 5.26 -8.31
C TRP A 90 -0.72 4.65 -9.30
N VAL A 91 -0.84 3.32 -9.32
CA VAL A 91 -1.84 2.63 -10.13
C VAL A 91 -3.26 3.00 -9.69
N ALA A 92 -3.55 2.98 -8.39
CA ALA A 92 -4.87 3.29 -7.86
C ALA A 92 -5.33 4.70 -8.27
N VAL A 93 -4.47 5.71 -8.09
CA VAL A 93 -4.78 7.10 -8.48
C VAL A 93 -5.02 7.21 -9.98
N ASN A 94 -4.14 6.66 -10.81
CA ASN A 94 -4.28 6.77 -12.26
C ASN A 94 -5.43 5.93 -12.83
N TYR A 95 -5.83 4.85 -12.14
CA TYR A 95 -7.02 4.07 -12.48
C TYR A 95 -8.29 4.88 -12.21
N VAL A 96 -8.42 5.47 -11.01
CA VAL A 96 -9.58 6.29 -10.64
C VAL A 96 -9.70 7.54 -11.52
N LEU A 97 -8.58 8.11 -11.98
CA LEU A 97 -8.56 9.28 -12.87
C LEU A 97 -8.78 8.93 -14.36
N GLU A 98 -8.92 7.65 -14.70
CA GLU A 98 -9.05 7.15 -16.08
C GLU A 98 -7.88 7.61 -16.97
N ASN A 99 -6.67 7.60 -16.40
CA ASN A 99 -5.45 7.99 -17.13
C ASN A 99 -4.87 6.83 -17.95
N PHE A 100 -5.19 5.58 -17.62
CA PHE A 100 -4.74 4.44 -18.43
C PHE A 100 -5.55 4.26 -19.71
N PHE A 101 -6.88 4.34 -19.61
CA PHE A 101 -7.80 4.07 -20.69
C PHE A 101 -9.08 4.88 -20.52
N LYS A 102 -9.86 4.97 -21.59
CA LYS A 102 -11.23 5.51 -21.59
C LYS A 102 -12.08 4.77 -22.61
N TYR A 103 -13.40 4.88 -22.47
CA TYR A 103 -14.32 4.43 -23.52
C TYR A 103 -14.49 5.55 -24.56
N ASP A 104 -14.39 5.19 -25.85
CA ASP A 104 -14.77 6.10 -26.93
C ASP A 104 -16.30 6.14 -27.12
N TRP A 105 -16.76 6.95 -28.08
CA TRP A 105 -18.19 7.08 -28.39
C TRP A 105 -18.84 5.79 -28.91
N ARG A 106 -18.04 4.79 -29.29
CA ARG A 106 -18.49 3.45 -29.72
C ARG A 106 -18.48 2.45 -28.57
N GLY A 107 -18.08 2.85 -27.37
CA GLY A 107 -17.89 1.97 -26.22
C GLY A 107 -16.63 1.09 -26.31
N GLN A 108 -15.65 1.45 -27.15
CA GLN A 108 -14.38 0.73 -27.23
C GLN A 108 -13.36 1.31 -26.25
N LEU A 109 -12.61 0.40 -25.60
CA LEU A 109 -11.52 0.77 -24.70
C LEU A 109 -10.35 1.32 -25.54
N VAL A 110 -10.05 2.60 -25.37
CA VAL A 110 -8.93 3.26 -26.06
C VAL A 110 -7.95 3.85 -25.03
N PRO A 111 -6.64 3.88 -25.33
CA PRO A 111 -5.66 4.56 -24.49
C PRO A 111 -6.09 5.99 -24.17
N SER A 112 -5.92 6.40 -22.92
CA SER A 112 -6.13 7.81 -22.57
C SER A 112 -5.04 8.65 -23.22
N ARG A 113 -5.40 9.87 -23.64
CA ARG A 113 -4.41 10.89 -24.08
C ARG A 113 -3.98 11.80 -22.93
N LYS A 114 -4.52 11.59 -21.73
CA LYS A 114 -4.11 12.31 -20.52
C LYS A 114 -2.72 11.81 -20.13
N GLY A 115 -1.87 12.72 -19.68
CA GLY A 115 -0.60 12.33 -19.05
C GLY A 115 -0.86 11.62 -17.72
N MET A 116 0.09 10.79 -17.30
CA MET A 116 0.00 10.10 -16.01
C MET A 116 0.20 11.08 -14.86
N ALA A 117 -0.65 10.99 -13.85
CA ALA A 117 -0.52 11.78 -12.64
C ALA A 117 0.67 11.26 -11.81
N GLY A 118 1.46 12.19 -11.27
CA GLY A 118 2.36 11.91 -10.16
C GLY A 118 1.57 11.81 -8.85
N VAL A 119 2.01 10.94 -7.95
CA VAL A 119 1.41 10.74 -6.63
C VAL A 119 2.40 11.16 -5.57
N LEU A 120 1.99 12.09 -4.71
CA LEU A 120 2.71 12.45 -3.49
C LEU A 120 2.02 11.76 -2.30
N SER A 121 2.71 10.81 -1.68
CA SER A 121 2.25 10.16 -0.44
C SER A 121 3.09 10.67 0.73
N MET A 122 2.46 10.87 1.89
CA MET A 122 3.15 11.31 3.09
C MET A 122 2.75 10.40 4.25
N GLY A 123 3.72 9.65 4.75
CA GLY A 123 3.58 8.81 5.93
C GLY A 123 4.01 9.55 7.20
N GLY A 124 4.04 8.81 8.30
CA GLY A 124 4.56 9.33 9.57
C GLY A 124 6.06 9.66 9.49
N THR A 125 6.84 8.87 8.72
CA THR A 125 8.30 8.94 8.74
C THR A 125 8.99 9.50 7.49
N SER A 126 8.29 9.54 6.36
CA SER A 126 8.82 10.04 5.09
C SER A 126 7.68 10.54 4.21
N ALA A 127 8.06 11.28 3.17
CA ALA A 127 7.20 11.53 2.02
C ALA A 127 7.79 10.85 0.77
N GLN A 128 6.93 10.43 -0.15
CA GLN A 128 7.31 9.75 -1.39
C GLN A 128 6.62 10.45 -2.56
N LEU A 129 7.38 10.68 -3.64
CA LEU A 129 6.86 11.16 -4.92
C LEU A 129 7.03 10.06 -5.96
N THR A 130 5.92 9.57 -6.48
CA THR A 130 5.87 8.48 -7.46
C THR A 130 5.32 8.97 -8.77
N SER A 131 6.08 8.81 -9.85
CA SER A 131 5.69 9.25 -11.18
C SER A 131 6.28 8.36 -12.26
N GLU A 132 5.68 8.41 -13.44
CA GLU A 132 6.29 7.85 -14.65
C GLU A 132 7.45 8.75 -15.11
N LEU A 133 8.56 8.16 -15.56
CA LEU A 133 9.67 8.89 -16.17
C LEU A 133 9.74 8.59 -17.67
N GLU A 134 9.88 9.64 -18.48
CA GLU A 134 10.28 9.56 -19.88
C GLU A 134 11.75 9.06 -19.96
N GLU A 135 12.04 8.12 -20.87
CA GLU A 135 13.17 7.19 -20.84
C GLU A 135 14.61 7.78 -20.79
N GLU A 136 14.83 9.09 -20.85
CA GLU A 136 16.16 9.65 -21.19
C GLU A 136 17.00 10.26 -20.06
N LYS A 137 16.57 10.24 -18.80
CA LYS A 137 17.39 10.80 -17.71
C LYS A 137 17.66 9.80 -16.62
N GLN A 138 18.78 9.08 -16.74
CA GLN A 138 19.53 8.37 -15.68
C GLN A 138 18.67 8.18 -14.41
N GLY A 139 17.61 7.37 -14.54
CA GLY A 139 16.70 7.12 -13.44
C GLY A 139 17.44 6.30 -12.39
N PRO A 140 17.19 6.50 -11.09
CA PRO A 140 17.73 5.62 -10.06
C PRO A 140 17.38 4.16 -10.40
N LYS A 141 18.29 3.23 -10.09
CA LYS A 141 18.20 1.79 -10.44
C LYS A 141 16.92 1.09 -9.93
N GLU A 142 16.15 1.73 -9.06
CA GLU A 142 14.96 1.22 -8.39
C GLU A 142 13.69 1.83 -9.02
N GLY A 143 13.32 1.35 -10.21
CA GLY A 143 12.01 1.61 -10.83
C GLY A 143 11.19 0.32 -10.93
N VAL A 144 9.87 0.42 -10.82
CA VAL A 144 8.96 -0.70 -11.05
C VAL A 144 8.46 -0.65 -12.48
N ARG A 145 8.64 -1.74 -13.23
CA ARG A 145 8.11 -1.89 -14.58
C ARG A 145 6.75 -2.59 -14.51
N LEU A 146 5.70 -1.91 -14.93
CA LEU A 146 4.33 -2.42 -14.94
C LEU A 146 3.86 -2.61 -16.38
N GLN A 147 3.10 -3.68 -16.64
CA GLN A 147 2.37 -3.84 -17.90
C GLN A 147 0.88 -3.73 -17.61
N LEU A 148 0.27 -2.62 -18.04
CA LEU A 148 -1.13 -2.30 -17.77
C LEU A 148 -1.80 -1.94 -19.09
N TYR A 149 -2.91 -2.61 -19.40
CA TYR A 149 -3.72 -2.33 -20.61
C TYR A 149 -2.91 -2.35 -21.93
N GLY A 150 -1.92 -3.24 -22.03
CA GLY A 150 -1.05 -3.38 -23.20
C GLY A 150 0.07 -2.34 -23.30
N GLN A 151 0.20 -1.43 -22.33
CA GLN A 151 1.27 -0.44 -22.25
C GLN A 151 2.27 -0.79 -21.15
N THR A 152 3.55 -0.49 -21.39
CA THR A 152 4.60 -0.61 -20.37
C THR A 152 4.78 0.74 -19.69
N HIS A 153 4.59 0.76 -18.38
CA HIS A 153 4.83 1.93 -17.55
C HIS A 153 6.10 1.73 -16.71
N ARG A 154 6.99 2.74 -16.70
CA ARG A 154 8.17 2.76 -15.84
C ARG A 154 7.97 3.75 -14.72
N VAL A 155 7.58 3.23 -13.57
CA VAL A 155 7.21 4.01 -12.40
C VAL A 155 8.41 4.13 -11.48
N HIS A 156 8.75 5.36 -11.14
CA HIS A 156 9.85 5.66 -10.21
C HIS A 156 9.31 6.35 -8.98
N THR A 157 9.85 5.94 -7.84
CA THR A 157 9.56 6.55 -6.55
C THR A 157 10.80 7.27 -6.05
N ARG A 158 10.67 8.56 -5.77
CA ARG A 158 11.65 9.33 -5.03
C ARG A 158 11.20 9.43 -3.59
N GLN A 159 12.04 8.96 -2.67
CA GLN A 159 11.77 9.08 -1.24
C GLN A 159 12.44 10.35 -0.69
N CYS A 160 11.70 11.07 0.15
CA CYS A 160 12.14 12.22 0.94
C CYS A 160 12.12 11.83 2.43
N PRO A 161 13.22 11.25 2.97
CA PRO A 161 13.31 10.89 4.38
C PRO A 161 13.15 12.10 5.29
N CYS A 162 12.65 11.91 6.52
CA CYS A 162 12.48 12.95 7.54
C CYS A 162 11.48 14.07 7.20
N HIS A 163 10.72 13.92 6.12
CA HIS A 163 9.64 14.81 5.71
C HIS A 163 8.26 14.17 5.94
N GLY A 164 8.19 13.15 6.81
CA GLY A 164 6.93 12.61 7.29
C GLY A 164 6.31 13.50 8.35
N THR A 165 5.01 13.32 8.60
CA THR A 165 4.24 14.18 9.50
C THR A 165 4.80 14.18 10.92
N GLU A 166 5.24 13.03 11.44
CA GLU A 166 5.73 12.92 12.82
C GLU A 166 7.13 13.51 12.98
N GLN A 167 8.03 13.41 11.99
CA GLN A 167 9.32 14.11 12.10
C GLN A 167 9.20 15.60 11.88
N LEU A 168 8.33 16.03 10.97
CA LEU A 168 8.05 17.45 10.80
C LEU A 168 7.53 18.04 12.12
N ARG A 169 6.58 17.35 12.77
CA ARG A 169 6.09 17.71 14.10
C ARG A 169 7.21 17.74 15.14
N SER A 170 8.03 16.69 15.22
CA SER A 170 9.11 16.60 16.20
C SER A 170 10.17 17.69 16.01
N ARG A 171 10.52 18.02 14.75
CA ARG A 171 11.43 19.12 14.41
C ARG A 171 10.86 20.47 14.82
N LEU A 172 9.59 20.73 14.50
CA LEU A 172 8.93 21.97 14.91
C LEU A 172 8.90 22.11 16.43
N LEU A 173 8.55 21.05 17.16
CA LEU A 173 8.58 21.06 18.63
C LEU A 173 9.98 21.31 19.18
N SER A 174 11.03 20.71 18.58
CA SER A 174 12.40 20.94 19.03
C SER A 174 12.84 22.40 18.88
N VAL A 175 12.40 23.07 17.82
CA VAL A 175 12.66 24.50 17.60
C VAL A 175 11.89 25.35 18.62
N LEU A 176 10.65 24.98 18.96
CA LEU A 176 9.82 25.72 19.92
C LEU A 176 10.32 25.59 21.37
N ILE A 177 10.93 24.47 21.74
CA ILE A 177 11.47 24.23 23.10
C ILE A 177 12.85 24.89 23.30
N GLN A 178 13.53 25.26 22.21
CA GLN A 178 14.82 25.98 22.26
C GLN A 178 14.67 27.50 22.50
N VAL A 179 13.45 28.00 22.66
CA VAL A 179 13.11 29.39 23.02
C VAL A 179 12.78 29.46 24.51
#